data_AF-A0A8T6SD72-F1
#
_entry.id   AF-A0A8T6SD72-F1
#
_cell.length_a   1.000
_cell.length_b   1.000
_cell.length_c   1.000
_cell.angle_alpha   90.00
_cell.angle_beta   90.00
_cell.angle_gamma   90.00
#
_symmetry.space_group_name_H-M   'P 1'
#
loop_
_entity.id
_entity.type
_entity.pdbx_description
1 polymer ?
#
loop_
_entity_poly.entity_id
_entity_poly.type
_entity_poly.pdbx_seq_one_letter_code
_entity_poly.pdbx_strand_id
1 'polypeptide(L)'
;RDWYKVIQGAVKVILNASYGVFGAESFSLYCPPVAEATAAIGRHSITEIIDKAKDLNIQVLYGDTDSVFLKNPTEEQIEKLARWTQHELKMSLDVDKVYRYAVFSSRKKNYLGLLEDGSVDVKGLTGKKRHIPLFIKKAFDKMKERLAQVE
;
A
#
# COMPACT_ATOMS: atom_id res chain seq x y z
N ARG A 1 -12.13 -25.78 1.88
CA ARG A 1 -12.08 -24.29 1.84
C ARG A 1 -10.66 -23.77 2.05
N ASP A 2 -9.83 -24.39 2.89
CA ASP A 2 -8.46 -23.92 3.13
C ASP A 2 -7.49 -24.14 1.96
N TRP A 3 -7.65 -25.21 1.20
CA TRP A 3 -6.81 -25.51 0.02
C TRP A 3 -6.83 -24.37 -1.03
N TYR A 4 -8.00 -23.79 -1.31
CA TYR A 4 -8.13 -22.67 -2.25
C TYR A 4 -7.38 -21.42 -1.77
N LYS A 5 -7.40 -21.13 -0.45
CA LYS A 5 -6.64 -20.00 0.11
C LYS A 5 -5.13 -20.23 -0.01
N VAL A 6 -4.67 -21.46 0.20
CA VAL A 6 -3.25 -21.82 0.03
C VAL A 6 -2.81 -21.63 -1.42
N ILE A 7 -3.61 -22.08 -2.39
CA ILE A 7 -3.31 -21.90 -3.81
C ILE A 7 -3.28 -20.42 -4.18
N GLN A 8 -4.31 -19.66 -3.81
CA GLN A 8 -4.35 -18.22 -4.06
C GLN A 8 -3.10 -17.53 -3.49
N GLY A 9 -2.70 -17.89 -2.27
CA GLY A 9 -1.49 -17.39 -1.63
C GLY A 9 -0.22 -17.76 -2.40
N ALA A 10 -0.08 -19.02 -2.82
CA ALA A 10 1.06 -19.50 -3.60
C ALA A 10 1.17 -18.76 -4.95
N VAL A 11 0.06 -18.61 -5.68
CA VAL A 11 0.02 -17.86 -6.94
C VAL A 11 0.43 -16.41 -6.73
N LYS A 12 -0.09 -15.75 -5.68
CA LYS A 12 0.30 -14.37 -5.34
C LYS A 12 1.81 -14.24 -5.08
N VAL A 13 2.39 -15.19 -4.34
CA VAL A 13 3.84 -15.18 -4.04
C VAL A 13 4.65 -15.37 -5.32
N ILE A 14 4.27 -16.32 -6.18
CA ILE A 14 4.94 -16.57 -7.45
C ILE A 14 4.90 -15.32 -8.32
N LEU A 15 3.72 -14.72 -8.54
CA LEU A 15 3.57 -13.52 -9.38
C LEU A 15 4.41 -12.34 -8.88
N ASN A 16 4.38 -12.07 -7.57
CA ASN A 16 5.15 -10.98 -6.98
C ASN A 16 6.66 -11.22 -7.06
N ALA A 17 7.10 -12.48 -6.97
CA ALA A 17 8.51 -12.85 -7.12
C ALA A 17 8.96 -12.78 -8.58
N SER A 18 8.11 -13.21 -9.53
CA SER A 18 8.41 -13.26 -10.97
C SER A 18 8.91 -11.91 -11.49
N TYR A 19 8.22 -10.81 -11.16
CA TYR A 19 8.65 -9.46 -11.53
C TYR A 19 10.08 -9.14 -11.04
N GLY A 20 10.41 -9.51 -9.80
CA GLY A 20 11.71 -9.23 -9.21
C GLY A 20 12.84 -10.08 -9.80
N VAL A 21 12.59 -11.36 -10.09
CA VAL A 21 13.64 -12.28 -10.58
C VAL A 21 14.07 -11.97 -12.01
N PHE A 22 13.22 -11.34 -12.84
CA PHE A 22 13.63 -10.89 -14.18
C PHE A 22 14.74 -9.83 -14.14
N GLY A 23 14.90 -9.11 -13.03
CA GLY A 23 16.00 -8.17 -12.81
C GLY A 23 17.24 -8.78 -12.15
N ALA A 24 17.24 -10.08 -11.82
CA ALA A 24 18.35 -10.75 -11.16
C ALA A 24 19.22 -11.50 -12.18
N GLU A 25 20.50 -11.14 -12.28
CA GLU A 25 21.45 -11.74 -13.25
C GLU A 25 21.58 -13.26 -13.10
N SER A 26 21.36 -13.79 -11.90
CA SER A 26 21.43 -15.24 -11.62
C SER A 26 20.22 -16.02 -12.13
N PHE A 27 19.16 -15.37 -12.61
CA PHE A 27 17.94 -16.03 -13.05
C PHE A 27 18.09 -16.52 -14.50
N SER A 28 17.70 -17.77 -14.76
CA SER A 28 17.85 -18.39 -16.10
C SER A 28 17.11 -17.65 -17.22
N LEU A 29 16.08 -16.87 -16.88
CA LEU A 29 15.33 -16.02 -17.82
C LEU A 29 15.55 -14.52 -17.54
N TYR A 30 16.73 -14.16 -17.03
CA TYR A 30 17.11 -12.77 -16.77
C TYR A 30 16.79 -11.88 -17.98
N CYS A 31 15.99 -10.85 -17.74
CA CYS A 31 15.54 -9.90 -18.76
C CYS A 31 15.21 -8.56 -18.10
N PRO A 32 16.22 -7.69 -17.86
CA PRO A 32 16.03 -6.37 -17.28
C PRO A 32 14.95 -5.52 -17.98
N PRO A 33 14.85 -5.52 -19.34
CA PRO A 33 13.82 -4.73 -20.01
C PRO A 33 12.40 -5.11 -19.59
N VAL A 34 12.13 -6.38 -19.28
CA VAL A 34 10.82 -6.83 -18.81
C VAL A 34 10.54 -6.31 -17.40
N ALA A 35 11.52 -6.34 -16.51
CA ALA A 35 11.38 -5.77 -15.17
C ALA A 35 11.16 -4.25 -15.23
N GLU A 36 11.94 -3.53 -16.04
CA GLU A 36 11.82 -2.09 -16.23
C GLU A 36 10.46 -1.70 -16.84
N ALA A 37 10.02 -2.41 -17.89
CA ALA A 37 8.73 -2.18 -18.52
C ALA A 37 7.57 -2.41 -17.54
N THR A 38 7.63 -3.48 -16.74
CA THR A 38 6.60 -3.76 -15.72
C THR A 38 6.55 -2.65 -14.67
N ALA A 39 7.72 -2.17 -14.20
CA ALA A 39 7.80 -1.07 -13.25
C ALA A 39 7.28 0.26 -13.84
N ALA A 40 7.56 0.51 -15.13
CA ALA A 40 7.11 1.69 -15.85
C ALA A 40 5.59 1.68 -16.01
N ILE A 41 5.00 0.55 -16.42
CA ILE A 41 3.54 0.39 -16.55
C ILE A 41 2.87 0.59 -15.19
N GLY A 42 3.35 -0.07 -14.14
CA GLY A 42 2.77 0.09 -12.80
C GLY A 42 2.81 1.54 -12.30
N ARG A 43 3.94 2.23 -12.52
CA ARG A 43 4.07 3.65 -12.17
C ARG A 43 3.13 4.54 -12.98
N HIS A 44 3.00 4.28 -14.27
CA HIS A 44 2.08 5.01 -15.13
C HIS A 44 0.64 4.83 -14.66
N SER A 45 0.20 3.58 -14.43
CA SER A 45 -1.14 3.29 -13.91
C SER A 45 -1.44 4.00 -12.59
N ILE A 46 -0.52 3.99 -11.62
CA ILE A 46 -0.71 4.72 -10.35
C ILE A 46 -0.78 6.23 -10.57
N THR A 47 0.02 6.77 -11.50
CA THR A 47 -0.01 8.21 -11.82
C THR A 47 -1.36 8.61 -12.41
N GLU A 48 -1.86 7.84 -13.37
CA GLU A 48 -3.18 8.04 -13.99
C GLU A 48 -4.32 7.95 -12.95
N ILE A 49 -4.25 7.00 -12.00
CA ILE A 49 -5.22 6.90 -10.90
C ILE A 49 -5.16 8.13 -9.99
N ILE A 50 -3.96 8.62 -9.67
CA ILE A 50 -3.78 9.82 -8.84
C ILE A 50 -4.37 11.05 -9.54
N ASP A 51 -4.14 11.21 -10.84
CA ASP A 51 -4.64 12.35 -11.60
C ASP A 51 -6.16 12.26 -11.75
N LYS A 52 -6.71 11.07 -12.00
CA LYS A 52 -8.17 10.87 -11.98
C LYS A 52 -8.80 11.17 -10.62
N ALA A 53 -8.13 10.80 -9.53
CA ALA A 53 -8.61 11.11 -8.19
C ALA A 53 -8.66 12.63 -7.96
N LYS A 54 -7.67 13.38 -8.45
CA LYS A 54 -7.69 14.86 -8.41
C LYS A 54 -8.83 15.44 -9.24
N ASP A 55 -9.10 14.90 -10.43
CA ASP A 55 -10.21 15.33 -11.28
C ASP A 55 -11.59 15.12 -10.61
N LEU A 56 -11.71 14.05 -9.81
CA LEU A 56 -12.88 13.79 -8.98
C LEU A 56 -12.92 14.64 -7.69
N ASN A 57 -12.02 15.62 -7.57
CA ASN A 57 -11.85 16.50 -6.43
C ASN A 57 -11.52 15.76 -5.13
N ILE A 58 -10.79 14.64 -5.24
CA ILE A 58 -10.30 13.85 -4.10
C ILE A 58 -8.86 14.26 -3.82
N GLN A 59 -8.58 14.63 -2.56
CA GLN A 59 -7.21 14.92 -2.15
C GLN A 59 -6.43 13.62 -1.92
N VAL A 60 -5.39 13.39 -2.73
CA VAL A 60 -4.45 12.29 -2.55
C VAL A 60 -3.37 12.71 -1.54
N LEU A 61 -3.23 11.95 -0.44
CA LEU A 61 -2.28 12.22 0.64
C LEU A 61 -0.93 11.53 0.41
N TYR A 62 -0.97 10.32 -0.11
CA TYR A 62 0.21 9.48 -0.25
C TYR A 62 -0.02 8.43 -1.34
N GLY A 63 1.04 8.05 -2.04
CA GLY A 63 1.05 6.95 -3.00
C GLY A 63 2.25 6.04 -2.76
N ASP A 64 2.02 4.73 -2.78
CA ASP A 64 3.06 3.71 -2.83
C ASP A 64 3.06 3.03 -4.22
N THR A 65 3.74 1.90 -4.32
CA THR A 65 3.98 1.15 -5.56
C THR A 65 2.68 0.58 -6.15
N ASP A 66 1.71 0.25 -5.29
CA ASP A 66 0.49 -0.48 -5.63
C ASP A 66 -0.76 0.06 -4.90
N SER A 67 -0.64 1.21 -4.23
CA SER A 67 -1.71 1.74 -3.38
C SER A 67 -1.68 3.26 -3.30
N VAL A 68 -2.86 3.87 -3.12
CA VAL A 68 -3.06 5.31 -2.94
C VAL A 68 -3.88 5.59 -1.70
N PHE A 69 -3.54 6.66 -0.98
CA PHE A 69 -4.21 7.08 0.24
C PHE A 69 -4.99 8.35 -0.07
N LEU A 70 -6.31 8.27 0.08
CA LEU A 70 -7.25 9.33 -0.23
C LEU A 70 -7.74 9.97 1.07
N LYS A 71 -7.87 11.30 1.09
CA LYS A 71 -8.42 12.01 2.24
C LYS A 71 -9.95 12.09 2.12
N ASN A 72 -10.65 11.47 3.08
CA ASN A 72 -12.11 11.53 3.24
C ASN A 72 -12.89 11.51 1.91
N PRO A 73 -12.65 10.54 0.99
CA PRO A 73 -13.45 10.42 -0.21
C PRO A 73 -14.88 9.98 0.14
N THR A 74 -15.87 10.43 -0.63
CA THR A 74 -17.23 9.88 -0.53
C THR A 74 -17.32 8.50 -1.17
N GLU A 75 -18.32 7.71 -0.80
CA GLU A 75 -18.55 6.39 -1.38
C GLU A 75 -18.75 6.45 -2.91
N GLU A 76 -19.47 7.47 -3.38
CA GLU A 76 -19.67 7.74 -4.81
C GLU A 76 -18.35 8.06 -5.54
N GLN A 77 -17.44 8.81 -4.89
CA GLN A 77 -16.12 9.12 -5.43
C GLN A 77 -15.25 7.86 -5.55
N ILE A 78 -15.25 7.00 -4.53
CA ILE A 78 -14.55 5.71 -4.55
C ILE A 78 -15.08 4.84 -5.68
N GLU A 79 -16.41 4.71 -5.80
CA GLU A 79 -17.03 3.87 -6.83
C GLU A 79 -16.75 4.39 -8.25
N LYS A 80 -16.78 5.71 -8.45
CA LYS A 80 -16.40 6.33 -9.74
C LYS A 80 -14.94 6.06 -10.09
N LEU A 81 -14.03 6.20 -9.14
CA LEU A 81 -12.61 5.93 -9.35
C LEU A 81 -12.35 4.45 -9.66
N ALA A 82 -12.98 3.54 -8.92
CA ALA A 82 -12.86 2.09 -9.13
C ALA A 82 -13.40 1.67 -10.50
N ARG A 83 -14.59 2.15 -10.88
CA ARG A 83 -15.18 1.88 -12.21
C ARG A 83 -14.32 2.39 -13.35
N TRP A 84 -13.81 3.62 -13.22
CA TRP A 84 -12.92 4.19 -14.22
C TRP A 84 -11.62 3.38 -14.35
N THR A 85 -11.02 2.98 -13.24
CA THR A 85 -9.78 2.18 -13.23
C THR A 85 -10.00 0.81 -13.88
N GLN A 86 -11.14 0.17 -13.62
CA GLN A 86 -11.50 -1.09 -14.25
C GLN A 86 -11.75 -0.94 -15.76
N HIS A 87 -12.36 0.17 -16.20
CA HIS A 87 -12.65 0.42 -17.60
C HIS A 87 -11.39 0.76 -18.41
N GLU A 88 -10.61 1.74 -17.95
CA GLU A 88 -9.45 2.28 -18.67
C GLU A 88 -8.20 1.43 -18.49
N LEU A 89 -7.87 1.06 -17.24
CA LEU A 89 -6.61 0.39 -16.91
C LEU A 89 -6.76 -1.14 -16.82
N LYS A 90 -7.99 -1.66 -16.91
CA LYS A 90 -8.31 -3.10 -16.72
C LYS A 90 -7.82 -3.64 -15.37
N MET A 91 -7.77 -2.77 -14.35
CA MET A 91 -7.35 -3.10 -13.00
C MET A 91 -8.50 -2.89 -12.02
N SER A 92 -8.65 -3.78 -11.04
CA SER A 92 -9.59 -3.61 -9.94
C SER A 92 -8.92 -2.87 -8.78
N LEU A 93 -9.60 -1.87 -8.24
CA LEU A 93 -9.23 -1.21 -6.98
C LEU A 93 -10.19 -1.64 -5.88
N ASP A 94 -9.62 -2.05 -4.75
CA ASP A 94 -10.37 -2.41 -3.55
C ASP A 94 -9.93 -1.48 -2.40
N VAL A 95 -10.88 -1.16 -1.53
CA VAL A 95 -10.60 -0.44 -0.28
C VAL A 95 -9.96 -1.43 0.70
N ASP A 96 -8.65 -1.35 0.88
CA ASP A 96 -7.91 -2.21 1.83
C ASP A 96 -8.16 -1.77 3.28
N LYS A 97 -8.05 -0.46 3.56
CA LYS A 97 -8.09 0.08 4.93
C LYS A 97 -8.73 1.45 4.99
N VAL A 98 -9.52 1.66 6.04
CA VAL A 98 -10.06 2.97 6.44
C VAL A 98 -9.36 3.39 7.72
N TYR A 99 -8.66 4.52 7.64
CA TYR A 99 -7.93 5.09 8.77
C TYR A 99 -8.69 6.29 9.31
N ARG A 100 -8.90 6.30 10.63
CA ARG A 100 -9.43 7.45 11.34
C ARG A 100 -8.42 8.59 11.44
N TYR A 101 -7.15 8.23 11.66
CA TYR A 101 -6.02 9.16 11.59
C TYR A 101 -4.84 8.50 10.89
N ALA A 102 -4.20 9.21 9.98
CA ALA A 102 -2.97 8.76 9.35
C ALA A 102 -1.92 9.87 9.37
N VAL A 103 -0.71 9.52 9.80
CA VAL A 103 0.46 10.40 9.82
C VAL A 103 1.50 9.82 8.87
N PHE A 104 1.83 10.59 7.85
CA PHE A 104 2.83 10.22 6.85
C PHE A 104 4.13 10.97 7.14
N SER A 105 5.25 10.25 7.09
CA SER A 105 6.58 10.85 7.11
C SER A 105 7.02 11.19 5.69
N SER A 106 8.03 12.06 5.54
CA SER A 106 8.66 12.35 4.25
C SER A 106 9.38 11.13 3.65
N ARG A 107 9.68 10.11 4.46
CA ARG A 107 10.28 8.87 3.99
C ARG A 107 9.21 7.92 3.43
N LYS A 108 9.51 7.31 2.28
CA LYS A 108 8.65 6.28 1.70
C LYS A 108 8.46 5.09 2.66
N LYS A 109 7.28 4.48 2.63
CA LYS A 109 6.87 3.34 3.47
C LYS A 109 7.01 3.60 4.97
N ASN A 110 6.93 4.87 5.37
CA ASN A 110 7.08 5.30 6.76
C ASN A 110 5.84 6.09 7.18
N TYR A 111 4.88 5.38 7.78
CA TYR A 111 3.62 5.97 8.21
C TYR A 111 3.03 5.24 9.41
N LEU A 112 2.15 5.94 10.12
CA LEU A 112 1.34 5.44 11.23
C LEU A 112 -0.12 5.72 10.90
N GLY A 113 -0.96 4.69 10.92
CA GLY A 113 -2.40 4.81 10.71
C GLY A 113 -3.16 4.19 11.87
N LEU A 114 -4.13 4.91 12.43
CA LEU A 114 -5.09 4.39 13.39
C LEU A 114 -6.33 3.94 12.62
N LEU A 115 -6.66 2.65 12.73
CA LEU A 115 -7.86 2.06 12.14
C LEU A 115 -9.09 2.39 12.99
N GLU A 116 -10.29 2.20 12.44
CA GLU A 116 -11.54 2.48 13.15
C GLU A 116 -11.76 1.61 14.39
N ASP A 117 -11.16 0.42 14.42
CA ASP A 117 -11.19 -0.50 15.56
C ASP A 117 -10.21 -0.10 16.70
N GLY A 118 -9.51 1.03 16.56
CA GLY A 118 -8.51 1.51 17.51
C GLY A 118 -7.14 0.84 17.36
N SER A 119 -6.96 -0.06 16.41
CA SER A 119 -5.67 -0.69 16.16
C SER A 119 -4.73 0.24 15.37
N VAL A 120 -3.45 0.23 15.75
CA VAL A 120 -2.43 1.08 15.11
C VAL A 120 -1.64 0.29 14.08
N ASP A 121 -1.82 0.61 12.81
CA ASP A 121 -0.96 0.17 11.71
C ASP A 121 0.32 1.02 11.65
N VAL A 122 1.45 0.33 11.60
CA VAL A 122 2.77 0.95 11.61
C VAL A 122 3.61 0.31 10.52
N LYS A 123 4.05 1.14 9.57
CA LYS A 123 4.97 0.76 8.49
C LYS A 123 6.26 1.56 8.57
N GLY A 124 7.40 0.86 8.45
CA GLY A 124 8.74 1.44 8.33
C GLY A 124 9.28 2.22 9.53
N LEU A 125 8.47 2.49 10.56
CA LEU A 125 8.90 3.23 11.75
C LEU A 125 9.88 2.42 12.60
N THR A 126 10.93 3.11 13.05
CA THR A 126 12.06 2.51 13.78
C THR A 126 11.61 1.77 15.03
N GLY A 127 10.63 2.28 15.77
CA GLY A 127 10.14 1.66 17.01
C GLY A 127 9.64 0.22 16.89
N LYS A 128 9.35 -0.26 15.67
CA LYS A 128 8.91 -1.65 15.39
C LYS A 128 10.05 -2.58 14.97
N LYS A 129 11.26 -2.08 14.73
CA LYS A 129 12.39 -2.89 14.23
C LYS A 129 12.98 -3.78 15.34
N ARG A 130 13.37 -5.01 14.96
CA ARG A 130 13.84 -6.05 15.91
C ARG A 130 15.12 -5.67 16.66
N HIS A 131 16.01 -4.90 16.06
CA HIS A 131 17.31 -4.51 16.65
C HIS A 131 17.24 -3.32 17.61
N ILE A 132 16.05 -2.76 17.84
CA ILE A 132 15.90 -1.53 18.64
C ILE A 132 15.85 -1.86 20.14
N PRO A 133 16.57 -1.08 20.99
CA PRO A 133 16.55 -1.27 22.43
C PRO A 133 15.14 -1.30 23.03
N LEU A 134 14.96 -2.14 24.05
CA LEU A 134 13.66 -2.35 24.70
C LEU A 134 13.06 -1.05 25.29
N PHE A 135 13.90 -0.12 25.76
CA PHE A 135 13.40 1.14 26.31
C PHE A 135 12.71 2.00 25.24
N ILE A 136 13.26 2.08 24.03
CA ILE A 136 12.66 2.80 22.90
C ILE A 136 11.39 2.09 22.46
N LYS A 137 11.41 0.75 22.41
CA LYS A 137 10.25 -0.05 22.05
C LYS A 137 9.08 0.18 23.02
N LYS A 138 9.34 0.16 24.33
CA LYS A 138 8.34 0.47 25.37
C LYS A 138 7.77 1.88 25.23
N ALA A 139 8.62 2.88 24.95
CA ALA A 139 8.15 4.24 24.71
C ALA A 139 7.28 4.34 23.45
N PHE A 140 7.64 3.63 22.38
CA PHE A 140 6.88 3.55 21.15
C PHE A 140 5.53 2.83 21.35
N ASP A 141 5.51 1.76 22.13
CA ASP A 141 4.28 1.03 22.46
C ASP A 141 3.32 1.92 23.29
N LYS A 142 3.83 2.63 24.29
CA LYS A 142 3.05 3.61 25.07
C LYS A 142 2.48 4.73 24.20
N MET A 143 3.23 5.20 23.20
CA MET A 143 2.74 6.19 22.24
C MET A 143 1.57 5.64 21.40
N LYS A 144 1.66 4.39 20.92
CA LYS A 144 0.54 3.76 20.18
C LYS A 144 -0.72 3.63 21.02
N GLU A 145 -0.58 3.18 22.28
CA GLU A 145 -1.72 3.07 23.21
C GLU A 145 -2.40 4.42 23.42
N ARG A 146 -1.62 5.49 23.56
CA ARG A 146 -2.17 6.84 23.69
C ARG A 146 -2.87 7.32 22.44
N LEU A 147 -2.30 7.08 21.26
CA LEU A 147 -2.95 7.43 20.00
C LEU A 147 -4.25 6.68 19.77
N ALA A 148 -4.35 5.43 20.24
CA ALA A 148 -5.59 4.65 20.15
C ALA A 148 -6.74 5.22 20.99
N GLN A 149 -6.43 6.01 22.03
CA GLN A 149 -7.43 6.62 22.92
C GLN A 149 -7.92 8.00 22.45
N VAL A 150 -7.29 8.59 21.43
CA VAL A 150 -7.70 9.91 20.93
C VAL A 150 -9.03 9.76 20.20
N GLU A 151 -10.07 10.51 20.58
CA GLU A 151 -11.38 10.68 19.93
C GLU A 151 -11.41 11.84 18.90
#